data_AF-A0AAD4CZD3-F1
#
_entry.id   AF-A0AAD4CZD3-F1
#
_cell.length_a   1.000
_cell.length_b   1.000
_cell.length_c   1.000
_cell.angle_alpha   90.00
_cell.angle_beta   90.00
_cell.angle_gamma   90.00
#
_symmetry.space_group_name_H-M   'P 1'
#
loop_
_entity.id
_entity.type
_entity.pdbx_description
1 polymer ?
#
loop_
_entity_poly.entity_id
_entity_poly.type
_entity_poly.pdbx_seq_one_letter_code
_entity_poly.pdbx_strand_id
1 'polypeptide(L)'
;MLVIAAAHVVLLIPASLSYRTRRETGRQRAKRINQFGPRKGESFDGKKRKFIDITIMKDIRFSLLFVAGVFVMSGYFTPFVFISSYATQYGVDKSTAALMVGLMNGASAVGRIVM
;
A
#
# COMPACT_ATOMS: atom_id res chain seq x y z
N MET A 1 -6.20 16.72 7.30
CA MET A 1 -5.41 15.92 6.33
C MET A 1 -3.99 15.64 6.84
N LEU A 2 -3.17 16.66 7.15
CA LEU A 2 -1.81 16.48 7.72
C LEU A 2 -1.76 15.69 9.04
N VAL A 3 -2.69 15.94 9.97
CA VAL A 3 -2.74 15.25 11.28
C VAL A 3 -3.06 13.75 11.14
N ILE A 4 -3.90 13.39 10.17
CA ILE A 4 -4.28 12.00 9.90
C ILE A 4 -3.10 11.25 9.24
N ALA A 5 -2.38 11.91 8.32
CA ALA A 5 -1.17 11.36 7.71
C ALA A 5 -0.05 11.14 8.73
N ALA A 6 0.20 12.11 9.62
CA ALA A 6 1.16 11.98 10.71
C ALA A 6 0.80 10.83 11.68
N ALA A 7 -0.49 10.66 12.01
CA ALA A 7 -0.94 9.56 12.86
C ALA A 7 -0.75 8.17 12.22
N HIS A 8 -0.94 8.04 10.90
CA HIS A 8 -0.69 6.79 10.18
C HIS A 8 0.80 6.43 10.13
N VAL A 9 1.68 7.42 9.95
CA VAL A 9 3.14 7.24 9.92
C VAL A 9 3.67 6.81 11.29
N VAL A 10 3.21 7.46 12.37
CA VAL A 10 3.67 7.18 13.74
C VAL A 10 3.18 5.83 14.26
N LEU A 11 2.01 5.35 13.83
CA LEU A 11 1.46 4.06 14.28
C LEU A 11 1.87 2.88 13.39
N LEU A 12 1.94 3.05 12.07
CA LEU A 12 2.23 1.93 11.16
C LEU A 12 3.71 1.62 11.06
N ILE A 13 4.62 2.58 11.28
CA ILE A 13 6.07 2.32 11.23
C ILE A 13 6.51 1.43 12.41
N PRO A 14 6.14 1.69 13.67
CA PRO A 14 6.46 0.79 14.77
C PRO A 14 5.75 -0.56 14.64
N ALA A 15 4.47 -0.56 14.22
CA ALA A 15 3.72 -1.80 14.03
C ALA A 15 4.33 -2.66 12.90
N SER A 16 4.74 -2.06 11.79
CA SER A 16 5.39 -2.78 10.68
C SER A 16 6.79 -3.27 11.05
N LEU A 17 7.54 -2.53 11.88
CA LEU A 17 8.82 -2.98 12.43
C LEU A 17 8.64 -4.17 13.38
N SER A 18 7.64 -4.13 14.27
CA SER A 18 7.29 -5.24 15.17
C SER A 18 6.74 -6.46 14.43
N TYR A 19 6.08 -6.28 13.28
CA TYR A 19 5.69 -7.40 12.43
C TYR A 19 6.86 -8.02 11.67
N ARG A 20 7.83 -7.19 11.26
CA ARG A 20 9.02 -7.64 10.51
C ARG A 20 9.97 -8.46 11.37
N THR A 21 10.10 -8.15 12.66
CA THR A 21 10.92 -8.93 13.61
C THR A 21 10.32 -10.30 13.96
N ARG A 22 9.03 -10.54 13.68
CA ARG A 22 8.36 -11.83 13.93
C ARG A 22 8.43 -12.82 12.76
N ARG A 23 8.85 -12.38 11.57
CA ARG A 23 9.05 -13.27 10.43
C ARG A 23 10.48 -13.81 10.46
N GLU A 24 10.61 -15.10 10.73
CA GLU A 24 11.87 -15.80 10.46
C GLU A 24 12.27 -15.57 9.01
N THR A 25 13.45 -14.98 8.81
CA THR A 25 14.01 -14.85 7.46
C THR A 25 14.18 -16.25 6.87
N GLY A 26 13.90 -16.42 5.58
CA GLY A 26 13.99 -17.73 4.92
C GLY A 26 15.34 -18.43 5.13
N ARG A 27 16.42 -17.65 5.33
CA ARG A 27 17.77 -18.13 5.66
C ARG A 27 17.88 -18.67 7.08
N GLN A 28 17.26 -18.02 8.07
CA GLN A 28 17.18 -18.53 9.45
C GLN A 28 16.32 -19.78 9.53
N ARG A 29 15.21 -19.82 8.79
CA ARG A 29 14.35 -21.00 8.67
C ARG A 29 15.10 -22.20 8.08
N ALA A 30 15.86 -22.00 6.99
CA ALA A 30 16.67 -23.06 6.38
C ALA A 30 17.75 -23.61 7.33
N LYS A 31 18.48 -22.73 8.03
CA LYS A 31 19.46 -23.16 9.05
C LYS A 31 18.81 -23.96 10.18
N ARG A 32 17.65 -23.51 10.65
CA ARG A 32 16.89 -24.19 11.71
C ARG A 32 16.37 -25.56 11.25
N ILE A 33 15.87 -25.69 10.02
CA ILE A 33 15.42 -26.98 9.46
C ILE A 33 16.57 -27.97 9.39
N ASN A 34 17.77 -27.53 8.96
CA ASN A 34 18.95 -28.39 8.93
C ASN A 34 19.39 -28.83 10.34
N GLN A 35 19.18 -27.99 11.36
CA GLN A 35 19.64 -28.26 12.72
C GLN A 35 18.63 -29.03 13.58
N PHE A 36 17.34 -28.74 13.44
CA PHE A 36 16.28 -29.24 14.33
C PHE A 36 15.20 -30.04 13.60
N GLY A 37 15.32 -30.20 12.28
CA GLY A 37 14.28 -30.76 11.44
C GLY A 37 13.08 -29.82 11.24
N PRO A 38 12.14 -30.17 10.35
CA PRO A 38 10.91 -29.40 10.14
C PRO A 38 9.98 -29.49 11.36
N ARG A 39 9.30 -28.40 11.72
CA ARG A 39 8.26 -28.44 12.78
C ARG A 39 7.08 -29.31 12.35
N LYS A 40 6.43 -29.97 13.31
CA LYS A 40 5.17 -30.72 13.10
C LYS A 40 4.10 -29.76 12.55
N GLY A 41 3.83 -29.84 11.25
CA GLY A 41 2.95 -28.93 10.50
C GLY A 41 3.62 -28.19 9.33
N GLU A 42 4.96 -28.21 9.21
CA GLU A 42 5.68 -27.70 8.04
C GLU A 42 5.70 -28.76 6.94
N SER A 43 4.79 -28.63 5.97
CA SER A 43 4.78 -29.48 4.78
C SER A 43 5.99 -29.16 3.90
N PHE A 44 6.91 -30.11 3.75
CA PHE A 44 7.97 -30.10 2.74
C PHE A 44 7.36 -30.44 1.38
N ASP A 45 6.43 -29.60 0.93
CA ASP A 45 5.73 -29.85 -0.31
C ASP A 45 6.54 -29.27 -1.46
N GLY A 46 7.25 -30.13 -2.18
CA GLY A 46 7.75 -29.84 -3.53
C GLY A 46 6.63 -29.57 -4.55
N LYS A 47 5.38 -29.34 -4.11
CA LYS A 47 4.29 -28.93 -4.97
C LYS A 47 4.58 -27.55 -5.54
N LYS A 48 4.56 -27.52 -6.87
CA LYS A 48 4.56 -26.35 -7.75
C LYS A 48 3.87 -25.19 -7.03
N ARG A 49 4.61 -24.10 -6.80
CA ARG A 49 4.03 -22.87 -6.24
C ARG A 49 2.77 -22.56 -7.04
N LYS A 50 1.62 -22.59 -6.39
CA LYS A 50 0.38 -22.19 -7.04
C LYS A 50 0.59 -20.77 -7.55
N PHE A 51 0.30 -20.52 -8.82
CA PHE A 51 0.47 -19.21 -9.44
C PHE A 51 -0.29 -18.10 -8.70
N ILE A 52 -1.33 -18.49 -7.95
CA ILE A 52 -2.13 -17.57 -7.13
C ILE A 52 -2.12 -18.08 -5.69
N ASP A 53 -1.58 -17.28 -4.78
CA ASP A 53 -1.61 -17.51 -3.34
C ASP A 53 -2.62 -16.57 -2.67
N ILE A 54 -3.81 -17.10 -2.36
CA ILE A 54 -4.92 -16.37 -1.73
C ILE A 54 -4.82 -16.44 -0.20
N THR A 55 -3.75 -17.03 0.36
CA THR A 55 -3.59 -17.20 1.81
C THR A 55 -3.55 -15.86 2.53
N ILE A 56 -3.02 -14.82 1.89
CA ILE A 56 -2.90 -13.47 2.46
C ILE A 56 -4.27 -12.82 2.68
N MET A 57 -5.24 -13.10 1.80
CA MET A 57 -6.60 -12.52 1.87
C MET A 57 -7.45 -13.11 3.02
N LYS A 58 -6.96 -14.17 3.68
CA LYS A 58 -7.59 -14.76 4.87
C LYS A 58 -7.17 -14.06 6.17
N ASP A 59 -6.12 -13.23 6.16
CA ASP A 59 -5.75 -12.43 7.31
C ASP A 59 -6.69 -11.23 7.43
N ILE A 60 -7.50 -11.20 8.49
CA ILE A 60 -8.46 -10.12 8.75
C ILE A 60 -7.81 -8.73 8.80
N ARG A 61 -6.57 -8.63 9.28
CA ARG A 61 -5.85 -7.35 9.35
C ARG A 61 -5.52 -6.84 7.95
N PHE A 62 -5.10 -7.75 7.07
CA PHE A 62 -4.84 -7.44 5.67
C PHE A 62 -6.13 -7.06 4.94
N SER A 63 -7.20 -7.83 5.13
CA SER A 63 -8.48 -7.57 4.46
C SER A 63 -9.10 -6.24 4.88
N LEU A 64 -9.04 -5.88 6.16
CA LEU A 64 -9.47 -4.57 6.64
C LEU A 64 -8.63 -3.43 6.04
N LEU A 65 -7.31 -3.57 6.00
CA LEU A 65 -6.43 -2.58 5.40
C LEU A 65 -6.70 -2.43 3.89
N PHE A 66 -6.95 -3.55 3.20
CA PHE A 66 -7.27 -3.56 1.79
C PHE A 66 -8.59 -2.83 1.50
N VAL A 67 -9.64 -3.16 2.24
CA VAL A 67 -10.95 -2.49 2.10
C VAL A 67 -10.84 -1.00 2.41
N ALA A 68 -10.15 -0.63 3.50
CA ALA A 68 -9.89 0.78 3.82
C ALA A 68 -9.13 1.48 2.69
N GLY A 69 -8.10 0.84 2.12
CA GLY A 69 -7.34 1.36 0.99
C GLY A 69 -8.20 1.60 -0.25
N VAL A 70 -9.15 0.71 -0.55
CA VAL A 70 -10.10 0.87 -1.66
C VAL A 70 -10.98 2.11 -1.45
N PHE A 71 -11.54 2.30 -0.25
CA PHE A 71 -12.35 3.48 0.05
C PHE A 71 -11.55 4.78 0.01
N VAL A 72 -10.33 4.77 0.55
CA VAL A 72 -9.44 5.93 0.51
C VAL A 72 -9.09 6.28 -0.94
N MET A 73 -8.74 5.31 -1.78
CA MET A 73 -8.43 5.57 -3.18
C MET A 73 -9.64 6.06 -3.99
N SER A 74 -10.83 5.54 -3.68
CA SER A 74 -12.07 5.99 -4.31
C SER A 74 -12.33 7.48 -4.04
N GLY A 75 -12.17 7.93 -2.79
CA GLY A 75 -12.33 9.35 -2.45
C GLY A 75 -11.15 10.23 -2.89
N TYR A 76 -9.94 9.68 -2.92
CA TYR A 76 -8.74 10.41 -3.31
C TYR A 76 -8.77 10.82 -4.79
N PHE A 77 -9.29 9.97 -5.68
CA PHE A 77 -9.33 10.27 -7.12
C PHE A 77 -10.41 11.28 -7.52
N THR A 78 -11.49 11.43 -6.73
CA THR A 78 -12.59 12.35 -7.02
C THR A 78 -12.13 13.77 -7.37
N PRO A 79 -11.33 14.49 -6.54
CA PRO A 79 -10.89 15.84 -6.88
C PRO A 79 -10.02 15.88 -8.16
N PHE A 80 -9.16 14.89 -8.40
CA PHE A 80 -8.32 14.87 -9.61
C PHE A 80 -9.15 14.76 -10.90
N VAL A 81 -10.29 14.08 -10.85
CA VAL A 81 -11.19 13.93 -12.00
C VAL A 81 -12.08 15.16 -12.19
N PHE A 82 -12.64 15.70 -11.12
CA PHE A 82 -13.66 16.75 -11.21
C PHE A 82 -13.11 18.18 -11.22
N ILE A 83 -11.86 18.42 -10.81
CA ILE A 83 -11.31 19.78 -10.70
C ILE A 83 -11.31 20.53 -12.03
N SER A 84 -11.03 19.84 -13.14
CA SER A 84 -11.02 20.46 -14.47
C SER A 84 -12.43 20.85 -14.92
N SER A 85 -13.40 19.95 -14.75
CA SER A 85 -14.81 20.22 -15.06
C SER A 85 -15.36 21.35 -14.19
N TYR A 86 -15.06 21.35 -12.89
CA TYR A 86 -15.44 22.40 -11.97
C TYR A 86 -14.84 23.76 -12.40
N ALA A 87 -13.54 23.82 -12.70
CA ALA A 87 -12.90 25.06 -13.14
C ALA A 87 -13.56 25.63 -14.40
N THR A 88 -13.89 24.78 -15.38
CA THR A 88 -14.55 25.23 -16.62
C THR A 88 -15.96 25.76 -16.39
N GLN A 89 -16.70 25.25 -15.40
CA GLN A 89 -18.04 25.76 -15.05
C GLN A 89 -17.98 27.18 -14.47
N TYR A 90 -16.88 27.56 -13.83
CA TYR A 90 -16.65 28.90 -13.29
C TYR A 90 -15.94 29.84 -14.28
N GLY A 91 -15.88 29.47 -15.57
CA GLY A 91 -15.34 30.33 -16.63
C GLY A 91 -13.83 30.25 -16.81
N VAL A 92 -13.14 29.28 -16.20
CA VAL A 92 -11.72 29.03 -16.46
C VAL A 92 -11.55 28.38 -17.82
N ASP A 93 -10.58 28.85 -18.61
CA ASP A 93 -10.25 28.25 -19.91
C ASP A 93 -9.85 26.77 -19.78
N LYS A 94 -10.21 25.97 -20.79
CA LYS A 94 -9.94 24.53 -20.80
C LYS A 94 -8.45 24.20 -20.71
N SER A 95 -7.60 25.02 -21.32
CA SER A 95 -6.14 24.85 -21.27
C SER A 95 -5.63 25.05 -19.84
N THR A 96 -6.08 26.11 -19.17
CA THR A 96 -5.72 26.42 -17.78
C THR A 96 -6.25 25.35 -16.81
N ALA A 97 -7.47 24.88 -17.02
CA ALA A 97 -8.05 23.79 -16.22
C ALA A 97 -7.27 22.47 -16.36
N ALA A 98 -6.80 22.14 -17.57
CA ALA A 98 -5.93 20.98 -17.79
C ALA A 98 -4.55 21.16 -17.14
N LEU A 99 -3.99 22.37 -17.19
CA LEU A 99 -2.73 22.71 -16.53
C LEU A 99 -2.80 22.53 -15.02
N MET A 100 -3.93 22.81 -14.37
CA MET A 100 -4.10 22.56 -12.92
C MET A 100 -3.87 21.09 -12.58
N VAL A 101 -4.46 20.16 -13.34
CA VAL A 101 -4.28 18.72 -13.14
C VAL A 101 -2.81 18.32 -13.40
N GLY A 102 -2.20 18.90 -14.44
CA GLY A 102 -0.79 18.69 -14.74
C GLY A 102 0.13 19.14 -13.61
N LEU A 103 -0.10 20.32 -13.04
CA LEU A 103 0.66 20.86 -11.91
C LEU A 103 0.47 20.03 -10.64
N MET A 104 -0.74 19.55 -10.36
CA MET A 104 -0.99 18.66 -9.22
C MET A 104 -0.18 17.36 -9.31
N ASN A 105 -0.17 16.72 -10.49
CA ASN A 105 0.62 15.50 -10.70
C ASN A 105 2.12 15.78 -10.74
N GLY A 106 2.54 16.89 -11.34
CA GLY A 106 3.93 17.34 -11.38
C GLY A 106 4.48 17.62 -9.98
N ALA A 107 3.73 18.35 -9.15
CA ALA A 107 4.07 18.59 -7.75
C ALA A 107 4.14 17.27 -6.96
N SER A 108 3.22 16.32 -7.20
CA SER A 108 3.33 14.99 -6.60
C SER A 108 4.59 14.24 -7.03
N ALA A 109 5.01 14.34 -8.29
CA ALA A 109 6.22 13.69 -8.77
C ALA A 109 7.46 14.30 -8.12
N VAL A 110 7.55 15.63 -8.08
CA VAL A 110 8.63 16.35 -7.38
C VAL A 110 8.67 15.96 -5.91
N GLY A 111 7.52 15.91 -5.24
CA GLY A 111 7.43 15.49 -3.84
C GLY A 111 8.04 14.11 -3.58
N ARG A 112 7.83 13.15 -4.48
CA ARG A 112 8.40 11.78 -4.38
C ARG A 112 9.89 11.70 -4.71
N ILE A 113 10.42 12.66 -5.45
CA ILE A 113 11.85 12.69 -5.82
C ILE A 113 12.65 13.35 -4.70
N VAL A 114 12.08 14.37 -4.07
CA VAL A 114 12.75 15.16 -3.01
C VAL A 114 12.61 14.50 -1.63
N MET A 115 11.50 13.81 -1.35
CA MET A 115 11.24 13.09 -0.09
C MET A 115 11.06 11.59 -0.33
#